data_AF-A0A1J5IEI0-F1
#
_entry.id   AF-A0A1J5IEI0-F1
#
_cell.length_a   1.000
_cell.length_b   1.000
_cell.length_c   1.000
_cell.angle_alpha   90.00
_cell.angle_beta   90.00
_cell.angle_gamma   90.00
#
_symmetry.space_group_name_H-M   'P 1'
#
loop_
_entity.id
_entity.type
_entity.pdbx_description
1 polymer ?
#
loop_
_entity_poly.entity_id
_entity_poly.type
_entity_poly.pdbx_seq_one_letter_code
_entity_poly.pdbx_strand_id
1 'polypeptide(L)'
;MQDLIAQERFEIEVLDKLNSGKFLSRLVFGGGTMLRLCHGLDRFSVDMDFWVRKDSYYENLFQDLKEYLAQFYSLKDSMEKFYTILFELKSPEYPRSLKLEIRKKKDVFATEHAIAYSQYAYRQVYVRAISLKDMLASKIDAFLTRKEIRDVYDIEFLLKRGIPLEAKDEKTM
;
A
#
# COMPACT_ATOMS: atom_id res chain seq x y z
N MET A 1 -20.35 -3.10 8.75
CA MET A 1 -20.00 -1.67 8.88
C MET A 1 -18.97 -1.44 9.99
N GLN A 2 -19.19 -1.92 11.22
CA GLN A 2 -18.23 -1.75 12.33
C GLN A 2 -16.84 -2.38 12.07
N ASP A 3 -16.78 -3.60 11.51
CA ASP A 3 -15.50 -4.23 11.12
C ASP A 3 -14.66 -3.38 10.17
N LEU A 4 -15.31 -2.64 9.28
CA LEU A 4 -14.66 -1.87 8.23
C LEU A 4 -14.07 -0.58 8.80
N ILE A 5 -14.83 0.05 9.70
CA ILE A 5 -14.37 1.18 10.52
C ILE A 5 -13.16 0.78 11.36
N ALA A 6 -13.22 -0.40 12.01
CA ALA A 6 -12.12 -0.93 12.79
C ALA A 6 -10.88 -1.20 11.91
N GLN A 7 -11.08 -1.74 10.70
CA GLN A 7 -10.00 -1.99 9.75
C GLN A 7 -9.29 -0.69 9.32
N GLU A 8 -10.04 0.35 8.94
CA GLU A 8 -9.44 1.64 8.54
C GLU A 8 -8.66 2.29 9.70
N ARG A 9 -9.17 2.18 10.92
CA ARG A 9 -8.45 2.64 12.13
C ARG A 9 -7.14 1.88 12.30
N PHE A 10 -7.15 0.57 12.09
CA PHE A 10 -5.96 -0.26 12.20
C PHE A 10 -4.91 0.10 11.14
N GLU A 11 -5.33 0.33 9.89
CA GLU A 11 -4.43 0.73 8.80
C GLU A 11 -3.77 2.09 9.06
N ILE A 12 -4.55 3.08 9.52
CA ILE A 12 -4.01 4.39 9.89
C ILE A 12 -3.06 4.28 11.09
N GLU A 13 -3.40 3.47 12.08
CA GLU A 13 -2.51 3.23 13.23
C GLU A 13 -1.19 2.60 12.80
N VAL A 14 -1.23 1.58 11.92
CA VAL A 14 -0.02 0.93 11.43
C VAL A 14 0.81 1.87 10.56
N LEU A 15 0.19 2.71 9.71
CA LEU A 15 0.91 3.78 9.01
C LEU A 15 1.60 4.73 9.99
N ASP A 16 0.94 5.13 11.07
CA ASP A 16 1.50 6.01 12.08
C ASP A 16 2.67 5.35 12.85
N LYS A 17 2.58 4.05 13.14
CA LYS A 17 3.71 3.28 13.71
C LYS A 17 4.87 3.20 12.74
N LEU A 18 4.63 2.87 11.47
CA LEU A 18 5.68 2.84 10.45
C LEU A 18 6.32 4.23 10.27
N ASN A 19 5.55 5.30 10.40
CA ASN A 19 6.05 6.67 10.38
C ASN A 19 6.95 6.96 11.60
N SER A 20 6.47 6.63 12.79
CA SER A 20 7.19 6.81 14.05
C SER A 20 8.51 6.03 14.09
N GLY A 21 8.53 4.82 13.54
CA GLY A 21 9.74 4.01 13.35
C GLY A 21 10.64 4.46 12.19
N LYS A 22 10.28 5.57 11.50
CA LYS A 22 10.98 6.12 10.33
C LYS A 22 11.04 5.19 9.11
N PHE A 23 10.27 4.11 9.09
CA PHE A 23 10.22 3.18 7.95
C PHE A 23 9.57 3.82 6.73
N LEU A 24 8.51 4.62 6.90
CA LEU A 24 7.85 5.30 5.78
C LEU A 24 8.76 6.26 5.03
N SER A 25 9.82 6.77 5.67
CA SER A 25 10.81 7.60 4.97
C SER A 25 11.49 6.84 3.82
N ARG A 26 11.46 5.51 3.83
CA ARG A 26 12.14 4.66 2.85
C ARG A 26 11.20 3.70 2.10
N LEU A 27 9.90 3.82 2.35
CA LEU A 27 8.86 3.06 1.68
C LEU A 27 8.01 3.98 0.81
N VAL A 28 7.49 3.43 -0.28
CA VAL A 28 6.51 4.08 -1.15
C VAL A 28 5.21 3.30 -1.04
N PHE A 29 4.14 3.97 -0.64
CA PHE A 29 2.82 3.37 -0.46
C PHE A 29 2.07 3.27 -1.79
N GLY A 30 1.37 2.17 -2.03
CA GLY A 30 0.62 1.95 -3.26
C GLY A 30 -0.56 0.99 -3.08
N GLY A 31 -1.05 0.47 -4.20
CA GLY A 31 -2.16 -0.48 -4.21
C GLY A 31 -3.53 0.15 -3.89
N GLY A 32 -4.51 -0.72 -3.62
CA GLY A 32 -5.90 -0.30 -3.41
C GLY A 32 -6.11 0.48 -2.12
N THR A 33 -5.39 0.13 -1.05
CA THR A 33 -5.50 0.81 0.25
C THR A 33 -4.98 2.24 0.18
N MET A 34 -3.91 2.48 -0.59
CA MET A 34 -3.43 3.83 -0.87
C MET A 34 -4.49 4.65 -1.61
N LEU A 35 -5.08 4.10 -2.68
CA LEU A 35 -6.15 4.79 -3.41
C LEU A 35 -7.37 5.09 -2.51
N ARG A 36 -7.69 4.22 -1.57
CA ARG A 36 -8.77 4.49 -0.60
C ARG A 36 -8.39 5.61 0.36
N LEU A 37 -7.30 5.45 1.11
CA LEU A 37 -6.97 6.35 2.21
C LEU A 37 -6.43 7.71 1.77
N CYS A 38 -5.76 7.79 0.62
CA CYS A 38 -5.15 9.02 0.12
C CYS A 38 -6.02 9.72 -0.92
N HIS A 39 -6.90 8.96 -1.58
CA HIS A 39 -7.60 9.42 -2.77
C HIS A 39 -9.12 9.19 -2.73
N GLY A 40 -9.68 8.51 -1.73
CA GLY A 40 -11.14 8.37 -1.59
C GLY A 40 -11.75 7.35 -2.56
N LEU A 41 -10.99 6.33 -2.97
CA LEU A 41 -11.54 5.16 -3.65
C LEU A 41 -12.55 4.46 -2.74
N ASP A 42 -13.81 4.36 -3.18
CA ASP A 42 -14.90 3.75 -2.43
C ASP A 42 -15.00 2.23 -2.67
N ARG A 43 -13.98 1.49 -2.25
CA ARG A 43 -14.04 0.03 -2.10
C ARG A 43 -13.07 -0.46 -1.04
N PHE A 44 -13.36 -1.64 -0.49
CA PHE A 44 -12.46 -2.26 0.48
C PHE A 44 -11.20 -2.82 -0.16
N SER A 45 -10.10 -2.66 0.56
CA SER A 45 -8.81 -3.29 0.35
C SER A 45 -8.32 -3.80 1.71
N VAL A 46 -7.72 -4.98 1.72
CA VAL A 46 -7.34 -5.69 2.95
C VAL A 46 -5.83 -5.66 3.18
N ASP A 47 -5.07 -5.47 2.10
CA ASP A 47 -3.61 -5.51 2.10
C ASP A 47 -3.05 -4.10 1.94
N MET A 48 -1.94 -3.82 2.61
CA MET A 48 -1.18 -2.59 2.41
C MET A 48 0.09 -2.89 1.62
N ASP A 49 0.16 -2.33 0.42
CA ASP A 49 1.26 -2.55 -0.51
C ASP A 49 2.28 -1.42 -0.42
N PHE A 50 3.54 -1.80 -0.27
CA PHE A 50 4.67 -0.89 -0.24
C PHE A 50 5.78 -1.34 -1.18
N TRP A 51 6.60 -0.38 -1.59
CA TRP A 51 7.84 -0.62 -2.33
C TRP A 51 9.01 0.02 -1.58
N VAL A 52 10.15 -0.67 -1.56
CA VAL A 52 11.39 -0.07 -1.06
C VAL A 52 11.83 1.04 -2.03
N ARG A 53 12.10 2.23 -1.48
CA ARG A 53 12.52 3.38 -2.29
C ARG A 53 13.85 3.10 -2.99
N LYS A 54 13.98 3.54 -4.26
CA LYS A 54 15.13 3.21 -5.12
C LYS A 54 16.48 3.66 -4.56
N ASP A 55 16.51 4.81 -3.91
CA ASP A 55 17.67 5.42 -3.26
C ASP A 55 17.89 4.94 -1.82
N SER A 56 17.04 4.03 -1.31
CA SER A 56 17.22 3.43 0.01
C SER A 56 18.07 2.16 -0.07
N TYR A 57 18.97 1.99 0.90
CA TYR A 57 19.63 0.73 1.18
C TYR A 57 19.09 0.16 2.50
N TYR A 58 18.89 -1.16 2.53
CA TYR A 58 18.50 -1.88 3.73
C TYR A 58 19.17 -3.25 3.72
N GLU A 59 20.22 -3.41 4.51
CA GLU A 59 20.75 -4.74 4.83
C GLU A 59 19.72 -5.57 5.61
N ASN A 60 19.03 -4.96 6.58
CA ASN A 60 18.22 -5.69 7.56
C ASN A 60 16.76 -5.22 7.67
N LEU A 61 16.15 -4.67 6.60
CA LEU A 61 14.76 -4.15 6.65
C LEU A 61 13.76 -5.12 7.28
N PHE A 62 13.85 -6.40 6.92
CA PHE A 62 12.94 -7.41 7.44
C PHE A 62 13.07 -7.54 8.96
N GLN A 63 14.29 -7.70 9.46
CA GLN A 63 14.54 -7.88 10.89
C GLN A 63 14.17 -6.61 11.68
N ASP A 64 14.56 -5.44 11.18
CA ASP A 64 14.23 -4.15 11.81
C ASP A 64 12.71 -3.93 11.92
N LEU A 65 11.97 -4.21 10.83
CA LEU A 65 10.50 -4.13 10.85
C LEU A 65 9.88 -5.17 11.78
N LYS A 66 10.39 -6.41 11.75
CA LYS A 66 9.87 -7.50 12.58
C LYS A 66 10.00 -7.15 14.06
N GLU A 67 11.17 -6.72 14.51
CA GLU A 67 11.43 -6.33 15.90
C GLU A 67 10.63 -5.10 16.31
N TYR A 68 10.49 -4.12 15.41
CA TYR A 68 9.70 -2.93 15.69
C TYR A 68 8.20 -3.24 15.79
N LEU A 69 7.63 -3.96 14.82
CA LEU A 69 6.20 -4.27 14.78
C LEU A 69 5.79 -5.24 15.90
N ALA A 70 6.67 -6.16 16.30
CA ALA A 70 6.42 -7.09 17.41
C ALA A 70 6.25 -6.39 18.77
N GLN A 71 6.69 -5.14 18.92
CA GLN A 71 6.46 -4.34 20.13
C GLN A 71 5.00 -3.90 20.28
N PHE A 72 4.24 -3.87 19.19
CA PHE A 72 2.86 -3.36 19.14
C PHE A 72 1.84 -4.45 18.77
N TYR A 73 2.26 -5.46 18.01
CA TYR A 73 1.35 -6.43 17.38
C TYR A 73 1.83 -7.86 17.53
N SER A 74 0.88 -8.79 17.58
CA SER A 74 1.17 -10.21 17.39
C SER A 74 1.41 -10.47 15.90
N LEU A 75 2.59 -10.95 15.55
CA LEU A 75 2.92 -11.35 14.17
C LEU A 75 2.41 -12.78 13.92
N LYS A 76 1.28 -12.91 13.22
CA LYS A 76 0.75 -14.23 12.83
C LYS A 76 1.61 -14.91 11.77
N ASP A 77 2.14 -14.11 10.86
CA ASP A 77 3.10 -14.52 9.85
C ASP A 77 4.13 -13.41 9.64
N SER A 78 5.36 -13.82 9.35
CA SER A 78 6.44 -12.92 8.97
C SER A 78 7.37 -13.71 8.03
N MET A 79 7.45 -13.29 6.78
CA MET A 79 8.22 -14.00 5.78
C MET A 79 9.04 -13.05 4.92
N GLU A 80 10.33 -13.34 4.81
CA GLU A 80 11.22 -12.68 3.86
C GLU A 80 11.42 -13.57 2.64
N LYS A 81 10.86 -13.16 1.51
CA LYS A 81 11.08 -13.78 0.20
C LYS A 81 12.13 -12.99 -0.59
N PHE A 82 12.56 -13.56 -1.71
CA PHE A 82 13.55 -12.95 -2.58
C PHE A 82 13.11 -11.55 -3.09
N TYR A 83 11.84 -11.40 -3.49
CA TYR A 83 11.32 -10.13 -4.01
C TYR A 83 10.41 -9.35 -3.06
N THR A 84 9.98 -9.96 -1.95
CA THR A 84 8.89 -9.41 -1.13
C THR A 84 9.12 -9.74 0.35
N ILE A 85 8.80 -8.80 1.23
CA ILE A 85 8.65 -9.00 2.67
C ILE A 85 7.16 -9.00 2.98
N LEU A 86 6.71 -9.97 3.78
CA LEU A 86 5.33 -10.13 4.20
C LEU A 86 5.24 -10.11 5.72
N PHE A 87 4.27 -9.36 6.25
CA PHE A 87 3.85 -9.43 7.64
C PHE A 87 2.34 -9.58 7.72
N GLU A 88 1.86 -10.44 8.62
CA GLU A 88 0.46 -10.48 9.03
C GLU A 88 0.34 -10.05 10.49
N LEU A 89 -0.18 -8.85 10.70
CA LEU A 89 -0.30 -8.20 12.00
C LEU A 89 -1.66 -8.51 12.62
N LYS A 90 -1.67 -8.87 13.91
CA LYS A 90 -2.89 -9.03 14.71
C LYS A 90 -2.80 -8.20 15.98
N SER A 91 -3.86 -7.44 16.23
CA SER A 91 -4.11 -6.76 17.50
C SER A 91 -5.41 -7.29 18.11
N PRO A 92 -5.52 -7.40 19.46
CA PRO A 92 -6.78 -7.69 20.13
C PRO A 92 -7.85 -6.61 19.90
N GLU A 93 -7.45 -5.37 19.64
CA GLU A 93 -8.35 -4.23 19.43
C GLU A 93 -9.12 -4.30 18.11
N TYR A 94 -8.61 -5.07 17.14
CA TYR A 94 -9.16 -5.16 15.79
C TYR A 94 -9.58 -6.59 15.45
N PRO A 95 -10.76 -6.80 14.84
CA PRO A 95 -11.29 -8.14 14.60
C PRO A 95 -10.47 -8.93 13.57
N ARG A 96 -9.89 -8.24 12.58
CA ARG A 96 -9.14 -8.85 11.46
C ARG A 96 -7.65 -8.61 11.60
N SER A 97 -6.86 -9.45 10.94
CA SER A 97 -5.44 -9.19 10.74
C SER A 97 -5.23 -8.21 9.59
N LEU A 98 -4.10 -7.52 9.62
CA LEU A 98 -3.67 -6.61 8.57
C LEU A 98 -2.42 -7.18 7.90
N LYS A 99 -2.45 -7.26 6.57
CA LYS A 99 -1.31 -7.74 5.79
C LYS A 99 -0.51 -6.57 5.26
N LEU A 100 0.80 -6.62 5.49
CA LEU A 100 1.76 -5.72 4.89
C LEU A 100 2.56 -6.49 3.84
N GLU A 101 2.54 -6.00 2.60
CA GLU A 101 3.37 -6.50 1.52
C GLU A 101 4.37 -5.43 1.12
N ILE A 102 5.67 -5.72 1.25
CA ILE A 102 6.74 -4.78 0.90
C ILE A 102 7.58 -5.39 -0.21
N ARG A 103 7.50 -4.81 -1.40
CA ARG A 103 8.26 -5.22 -2.58
C ARG A 103 9.67 -4.65 -2.52
N LYS A 104 10.66 -5.54 -2.58
CA LYS A 104 12.09 -5.21 -2.53
C LYS A 104 12.60 -4.65 -3.85
N LYS A 105 11.91 -4.98 -4.96
CA LYS A 105 12.30 -4.49 -6.28
C LYS A 105 12.14 -2.97 -6.32
N LYS A 106 13.24 -2.30 -6.65
CA LYS A 106 13.31 -0.86 -6.87
C LYS A 106 12.73 -0.55 -8.24
N ASP A 107 11.40 -0.64 -8.36
CA ASP A 107 10.73 -0.21 -9.57
C ASP A 107 10.83 1.31 -9.74
N VAL A 108 10.83 1.75 -10.99
CA VAL A 108 10.97 3.16 -11.37
C VAL A 108 9.57 3.73 -11.58
N PHE A 109 8.89 4.07 -10.49
CA PHE A 109 7.66 4.85 -10.53
C PHE A 109 7.95 6.29 -10.10
N ALA A 110 7.24 7.25 -10.67
CA ALA A 110 7.09 8.56 -10.08
C ALA A 110 6.33 8.44 -8.74
N THR A 111 6.72 9.26 -7.77
CA THR A 111 6.10 9.29 -6.45
C THR A 111 5.60 10.68 -6.16
N GLU A 112 4.48 10.77 -5.47
CA GLU A 112 3.94 12.01 -4.94
C GLU A 112 3.77 11.90 -3.43
N HIS A 113 3.63 13.05 -2.78
CA HIS A 113 3.30 13.09 -1.37
C HIS A 113 1.79 13.18 -1.20
N ALA A 114 1.26 12.39 -0.28
CA ALA A 114 -0.16 12.36 0.03
C ALA A 114 -0.39 12.26 1.54
N ILE A 115 -1.62 12.53 1.97
CA ILE A 115 -2.06 12.31 3.34
C ILE A 115 -3.00 11.12 3.35
N ALA A 116 -2.62 10.06 4.06
CA ALA A 116 -3.52 8.97 4.38
C ALA A 116 -4.46 9.41 5.50
N TYR A 117 -5.75 9.34 5.24
CA TYR A 117 -6.79 9.81 6.15
C TYR A 117 -7.97 8.84 6.19
N SER A 118 -8.58 8.74 7.38
CA SER A 118 -9.92 8.17 7.57
C SER A 118 -10.66 9.04 8.56
N GLN A 119 -11.95 9.29 8.30
CA GLN A 119 -12.84 10.01 9.22
C GLN A 119 -13.03 9.29 10.56
N TYR A 120 -12.70 7.99 10.62
CA TYR A 120 -12.82 7.17 11.82
C TYR A 120 -11.54 7.09 12.64
N ALA A 121 -10.44 7.67 12.13
CA ALA A 121 -9.15 7.71 12.81
C ALA A 121 -8.84 9.13 13.30
N TYR A 122 -8.16 9.22 14.43
CA TYR A 122 -7.74 10.49 15.04
C TYR A 122 -6.40 11.00 14.49
N ARG A 123 -5.72 10.21 13.65
CA ARG A 123 -4.44 10.54 13.04
C ARG A 123 -4.56 10.69 11.53
N GLN A 124 -3.70 11.53 10.98
CA GLN A 124 -3.43 11.65 9.56
C GLN A 124 -1.95 11.36 9.35
N VAL A 125 -1.62 10.56 8.34
CA VAL A 125 -0.23 10.15 8.11
C VAL A 125 0.25 10.68 6.78
N TYR A 126 1.32 11.46 6.80
CA TYR A 126 1.98 11.93 5.59
C TYR A 126 2.80 10.80 4.99
N VAL A 127 2.49 10.43 3.75
CA VAL A 127 3.08 9.28 3.07
C VAL A 127 3.70 9.72 1.74
N ARG A 128 4.71 8.97 1.30
CA ARG A 128 5.14 8.98 -0.10
C ARG A 128 4.35 7.89 -0.80
N ALA A 129 3.54 8.25 -1.79
CA ALA A 129 2.72 7.33 -2.56
C ALA A 129 3.21 7.21 -4.01
N ILE A 130 2.87 6.10 -4.68
CA ILE A 130 3.03 5.96 -6.13
C ILE A 130 2.11 6.98 -6.81
N SER A 131 2.61 7.65 -7.85
CA SER A 131 1.81 8.60 -8.62
C SER A 131 0.53 7.95 -9.18
N LEU A 132 -0.58 8.68 -9.24
CA LEU A 132 -1.82 8.13 -9.82
C LEU A 132 -1.65 7.61 -11.25
N LYS A 133 -0.75 8.22 -12.05
CA LYS A 133 -0.39 7.77 -13.40
C LYS A 133 0.25 6.38 -13.39
N ASP A 134 1.27 6.17 -12.56
CA ASP A 134 1.93 4.86 -12.47
C ASP A 134 1.05 3.82 -11.77
N MET A 135 0.18 4.26 -10.86
CA MET A 135 -0.83 3.38 -10.25
C MET A 135 -1.82 2.88 -11.30
N LEU A 136 -2.26 3.73 -12.24
CA LEU A 136 -3.10 3.31 -13.37
C LEU A 136 -2.39 2.26 -14.22
N ALA A 137 -1.14 2.49 -14.61
CA ALA A 137 -0.34 1.53 -15.37
C ALA A 137 -0.22 0.19 -14.63
N SER A 138 0.10 0.22 -13.33
CA SER A 138 0.21 -0.98 -12.49
C SER A 138 -1.12 -1.74 -12.39
N LYS A 139 -2.26 -1.04 -12.36
CA LYS A 139 -3.59 -1.67 -12.32
C LYS A 139 -3.96 -2.30 -13.66
N ILE A 140 -3.60 -1.69 -14.77
CA ILE A 140 -3.77 -2.27 -16.11
C ILE A 140 -2.94 -3.55 -16.22
N ASP A 141 -1.67 -3.52 -15.85
CA ASP A 141 -0.80 -4.71 -15.88
C ASP A 141 -1.34 -5.84 -14.99
N ALA A 142 -1.80 -5.49 -13.78
CA ALA A 142 -2.43 -6.44 -12.87
C ALA A 142 -3.69 -7.05 -13.51
N PHE A 143 -4.58 -6.23 -14.07
CA PHE A 143 -5.79 -6.69 -14.73
C PHE A 143 -5.50 -7.63 -15.91
N LEU A 144 -4.56 -7.27 -16.80
CA LEU A 144 -4.17 -8.09 -17.94
C LEU A 144 -3.63 -9.46 -17.50
N THR A 145 -2.99 -9.51 -16.33
CA THR A 145 -2.43 -10.75 -15.77
C THR A 145 -3.50 -11.62 -15.10
N ARG A 146 -4.27 -11.05 -14.15
CA ARG A 146 -5.15 -11.82 -13.26
C ARG A 146 -6.64 -11.73 -13.56
N LYS A 147 -7.06 -10.78 -14.38
CA LYS A 147 -8.45 -10.56 -14.83
C LYS A 147 -9.46 -10.40 -13.69
N GLU A 148 -9.09 -9.71 -12.62
CA GLU A 148 -9.96 -9.49 -11.47
C GLU A 148 -10.79 -8.19 -11.58
N ILE A 149 -12.07 -8.26 -11.17
CA ILE A 149 -13.01 -7.13 -11.23
C ILE A 149 -12.51 -5.91 -10.44
N ARG A 150 -11.81 -6.12 -9.33
CA ARG A 150 -11.29 -5.02 -8.49
C ARG A 150 -10.28 -4.13 -9.22
N ASP A 151 -9.55 -4.65 -10.20
CA ASP A 151 -8.65 -3.81 -10.99
C ASP A 151 -9.42 -2.93 -11.95
N VAL A 152 -10.47 -3.45 -12.58
CA VAL A 152 -11.35 -2.67 -13.46
C VAL A 152 -11.99 -1.51 -12.68
N TYR A 153 -12.41 -1.78 -11.45
CA TYR A 153 -12.95 -0.75 -10.55
C TYR A 153 -11.92 0.35 -10.24
N ASP A 154 -10.67 -0.04 -9.94
CA ASP A 154 -9.59 0.92 -9.68
C ASP A 154 -9.23 1.74 -10.92
N ILE A 155 -9.18 1.09 -12.08
CA ILE A 155 -8.92 1.74 -13.37
C ILE A 155 -10.01 2.78 -13.66
N GLU A 156 -11.28 2.40 -13.51
CA GLU A 156 -12.41 3.30 -13.72
C GLU A 156 -12.36 4.52 -12.78
N PHE A 157 -12.04 4.30 -11.51
CA PHE A 157 -11.82 5.37 -10.53
C PHE A 157 -10.71 6.33 -10.97
N LEU A 158 -9.56 5.81 -11.41
CA LEU A 158 -8.43 6.61 -11.86
C LEU A 158 -8.75 7.41 -13.14
N LEU A 159 -9.46 6.79 -14.09
CA LEU A 159 -9.90 7.46 -15.32
C LEU A 159 -10.90 8.59 -15.03
N LYS A 160 -11.85 8.38 -14.11
CA LYS A 160 -12.79 9.42 -13.64
C LYS A 160 -12.09 10.61 -12.98
N ARG A 161 -10.86 10.43 -12.50
CA ARG A 161 -10.01 11.51 -11.98
C ARG A 161 -9.21 12.25 -13.04
N GLY A 162 -9.41 11.91 -14.31
CA GLY A 162 -8.73 12.57 -15.43
C GLY A 162 -7.30 12.09 -15.64
N ILE A 163 -6.91 10.94 -15.08
CA ILE A 163 -5.61 10.32 -15.40
C ILE A 163 -5.71 9.75 -16.81
N PRO A 164 -4.91 10.23 -17.78
CA PRO A 164 -5.01 9.77 -19.16
C PRO A 164 -4.52 8.33 -19.30
N LEU A 165 -5.19 7.57 -20.15
CA LEU A 165 -4.70 6.27 -20.59
C LEU A 165 -3.60 6.49 -21.65
N GLU A 166 -2.35 6.38 -21.26
CA GLU A 166 -1.23 6.38 -22.21
C GLU A 166 -1.09 4.99 -22.81
N ALA A 167 -1.83 4.73 -23.88
CA ALA A 167 -1.55 3.59 -24.74
C ALA A 167 -0.21 3.87 -25.44
N LYS A 168 0.77 2.99 -25.28
CA LYS A 168 1.87 2.95 -26.25
C LYS A 168 1.24 2.45 -27.54
N ASP A 169 1.32 3.25 -28.61
CA ASP A 169 0.97 2.78 -29.95
C ASP A 169 1.67 1.43 -30.13
N GLU A 170 0.88 0.38 -30.43
CA GLU A 170 1.45 -0.88 -30.86
C GLU A 170 2.43 -0.55 -31.99
N LYS A 171 3.72 -0.83 -31.78
CA LYS A 171 4.62 -0.95 -32.91
C LYS A 171 4.01 -2.04 -33.78
N THR A 172 3.39 -1.61 -34.87
CA THR A 172 2.96 -2.47 -35.96
C THR A 172 4.15 -3.37 -36.28
N MET A 173 3.88 -4.68 -36.28
CA MET A 173 4.86 -5.75 -36.48
C MET A 173 5.84 -5.47 -37.62
#